data_AF-A0A8B9X327-F1
#
_entry.id   AF-A0A8B9X327-F1
#
_cell.length_a   1.000
_cell.length_b   1.000
_cell.length_c   1.000
_cell.angle_alpha   90.00
_cell.angle_beta   90.00
_cell.angle_gamma   90.00
#
_symmetry.space_group_name_H-M   'P 1'
#
loop_
_entity.id
_entity.type
_entity.pdbx_description
1 polymer ?
#
loop_
_entity_poly.entity_id
_entity_poly.type
_entity_poly.pdbx_seq_one_letter_code
_entity_poly.pdbx_strand_id
1 'polypeptide(L)'
;SRPRETLRLTARCPPPHPQSVMLQIAATELEKEEAAEAEKQNYLSEHCPPLHLPGSMSEVQELCRQLHAKIDAAEEEKYDMEIRVQKSTKELEDMNQKLSDLRGKSSGPTATRRMSADAMLKALLGSKHKVCMDLRANLKQVKKEDTEKERDPRDVGDWRKNIEEKSGMEGRKKMFETES
;
A
#
# COMPACT_ATOMS: atom_id res chain seq x y z
N SER A 1 38.29 23.11 32.94
CA SER A 1 36.88 23.01 32.52
C SER A 1 36.82 22.50 31.10
N ARG A 2 36.28 21.28 30.88
CA ARG A 2 36.21 20.65 29.56
C ARG A 2 35.07 21.28 28.72
N PRO A 3 35.27 21.61 27.44
CA PRO A 3 34.16 21.98 26.58
C PRO A 3 33.39 20.72 26.16
N ARG A 4 32.06 20.77 26.31
CA ARG A 4 31.14 19.70 25.93
C ARG A 4 31.06 19.62 24.41
N GLU A 5 31.55 18.52 23.85
CA GLU A 5 31.20 18.08 22.49
C GLU A 5 29.69 17.81 22.45
N THR A 6 28.93 18.71 21.84
CA THR A 6 27.56 18.42 21.42
C THR A 6 27.62 17.63 20.12
N LEU A 7 27.66 16.31 20.24
CA LEU A 7 27.31 15.39 19.16
C LEU A 7 25.97 15.84 18.56
N ARG A 8 26.01 16.38 17.34
CA ARG A 8 24.84 16.49 16.48
C ARG A 8 24.38 15.08 16.17
N LEU A 9 23.50 14.55 17.02
CA LEU A 9 22.73 13.35 16.71
C LEU A 9 21.99 13.62 15.40
N THR A 10 22.38 12.84 14.40
CA THR A 10 21.73 12.70 13.09
C THR A 10 20.22 12.78 13.24
N ALA A 11 19.57 13.59 12.40
CA ALA A 11 18.12 13.63 12.24
C ALA A 11 17.60 12.21 11.95
N ARG A 12 17.27 11.46 13.00
CA ARG A 12 16.62 10.16 12.90
C ARG A 12 15.16 10.46 12.55
N CYS A 13 14.72 9.99 11.39
CA CYS A 13 13.29 9.81 11.14
C CYS A 13 12.69 9.10 12.36
N PRO A 14 11.49 9.51 12.84
CA PRO A 14 10.79 8.78 13.88
C PRO A 14 10.67 7.30 13.48
N PRO A 15 10.79 6.36 14.44
CA PRO A 15 10.53 4.97 14.14
C PRO A 15 9.12 4.84 13.50
N PRO A 16 8.96 3.99 12.48
CA PRO A 16 7.67 3.82 11.82
C PRO A 16 6.59 3.50 12.86
N HIS A 17 5.43 4.12 12.69
CA HIS A 17 4.28 3.89 13.55
C HIS A 17 4.03 2.38 13.68
N PRO A 18 3.78 1.81 14.88
CA PRO A 18 3.64 0.37 15.06
C PRO A 18 2.67 -0.29 14.07
N GLN A 19 1.54 0.36 13.74
CA GLN A 19 0.61 -0.11 12.70
C GLN A 19 1.25 -0.21 11.30
N SER A 20 2.13 0.71 10.93
CA SER A 20 2.85 0.66 9.65
C SER A 20 3.81 -0.53 9.60
N VAL A 21 4.47 -0.84 10.71
CA VAL A 21 5.37 -2.00 10.80
C VAL A 21 4.56 -3.29 10.70
N MET A 22 3.42 -3.37 11.40
CA MET A 22 2.52 -4.52 11.31
C MET A 22 1.99 -4.74 9.89
N LEU A 23 1.57 -3.68 9.20
CA LEU A 23 1.12 -3.79 7.81
C LEU A 23 2.24 -4.22 6.86
N GLN A 24 3.47 -3.75 7.10
CA GLN A 24 4.62 -4.16 6.30
C GLN A 24 4.96 -5.64 6.51
N ILE A 25 4.90 -6.13 7.76
CA ILE A 25 5.08 -7.56 8.06
C ILE A 25 3.97 -8.38 7.40
N ALA A 26 2.70 -7.99 7.55
CA ALA A 26 1.57 -8.68 6.94
C ALA A 26 1.68 -8.76 5.41
N ALA A 27 2.14 -7.68 4.74
CA ALA A 27 2.39 -7.70 3.31
C ALA A 27 3.48 -8.72 2.93
N THR A 28 4.58 -8.77 3.68
CA THR A 28 5.64 -9.76 3.42
C THR A 28 5.22 -11.20 3.74
N GLU A 29 4.28 -11.41 4.66
CA GLU A 29 3.72 -12.73 4.94
C GLU A 29 2.77 -13.18 3.84
N LEU A 30 1.98 -12.26 3.27
CA LEU A 30 1.12 -12.52 2.13
C LEU A 30 1.95 -12.90 0.88
N GLU A 31 3.08 -12.23 0.64
CA GLU A 31 4.01 -12.61 -0.43
C GLU A 31 4.62 -14.02 -0.20
N LYS A 32 4.84 -14.42 1.06
CA LYS A 32 5.31 -15.78 1.36
C LYS A 32 4.23 -16.83 1.14
N GLU A 33 2.95 -16.48 1.24
CA GLU A 33 1.84 -17.38 0.90
C GLU A 33 1.85 -17.74 -0.59
N GLU A 34 2.50 -16.96 -1.47
CA GLU A 34 2.74 -17.37 -2.87
C GLU A 34 3.59 -18.65 -2.97
N ALA A 35 4.29 -19.06 -1.90
CA ALA A 35 4.93 -20.37 -1.80
C ALA A 35 3.91 -21.53 -1.77
N ALA A 36 2.62 -21.28 -1.49
CA ALA A 36 1.56 -22.26 -1.61
C ALA A 36 1.40 -22.76 -3.05
N GLU A 37 1.77 -21.96 -4.06
CA GLU A 37 1.81 -22.45 -5.45
C GLU A 37 2.87 -23.54 -5.61
N ALA A 38 4.01 -23.45 -4.92
CA ALA A 38 5.02 -24.52 -4.94
C ALA A 38 4.50 -25.81 -4.28
N GLU A 39 3.77 -25.70 -3.16
CA GLU A 39 3.14 -26.84 -2.51
C GLU A 39 2.10 -27.51 -3.43
N LYS A 40 1.29 -26.71 -4.13
CA LYS A 40 0.36 -27.21 -5.15
C LYS A 40 1.08 -27.93 -6.29
N GLN A 41 2.20 -27.40 -6.78
CA GLN A 41 2.99 -28.07 -7.82
C GLN A 41 3.58 -29.41 -7.31
N ASN A 42 4.06 -29.46 -6.07
CA ASN A 42 4.54 -30.69 -5.46
C ASN A 42 3.42 -31.74 -5.35
N TYR A 43 2.25 -31.34 -4.85
CA TYR A 43 1.07 -32.21 -4.77
C TYR A 43 0.69 -32.77 -6.15
N LEU A 44 0.63 -31.92 -7.18
CA LEU A 44 0.33 -32.35 -8.54
C LEU A 44 1.39 -33.31 -9.08
N SER A 45 2.67 -33.11 -8.77
CA SER A 45 3.73 -34.00 -9.22
C SER A 45 3.65 -35.41 -8.60
N GLU A 46 3.17 -35.51 -7.37
CA GLU A 46 2.98 -36.79 -6.66
C GLU A 46 1.70 -37.51 -7.13
N HIS A 47 0.61 -36.77 -7.30
CA HIS A 47 -0.71 -37.34 -7.62
C HIS A 47 -0.98 -37.48 -9.12
N CYS A 48 -0.32 -36.68 -9.95
CA CYS A 48 -0.44 -36.68 -11.40
C CYS A 48 0.96 -36.51 -12.05
N PRO A 49 1.84 -37.51 -11.94
CA PRO A 49 3.16 -37.44 -12.53
C PRO A 49 3.08 -37.38 -14.07
N PRO A 50 4.10 -36.85 -14.75
CA PRO A 50 4.16 -36.83 -16.21
C PRO A 50 3.92 -38.21 -16.81
N LEU A 51 3.04 -38.27 -17.81
CA LEU A 51 2.61 -39.54 -18.41
C LEU A 51 3.77 -40.26 -19.09
N HIS A 52 4.00 -41.51 -18.72
CA HIS A 52 4.91 -42.41 -19.43
C HIS A 52 4.09 -43.38 -20.29
N LEU A 53 4.31 -43.34 -21.61
CA LEU A 53 3.64 -44.23 -22.54
C LEU A 53 4.37 -45.59 -22.59
N PRO A 54 3.69 -46.71 -22.28
CA PRO A 54 4.30 -48.02 -22.34
C PRO A 54 4.55 -48.47 -23.79
N GLY A 55 5.48 -49.40 -23.96
CA GLY A 55 5.98 -49.79 -25.28
C GLY A 55 5.08 -50.75 -26.06
N SER A 56 4.17 -51.47 -25.40
CA SER A 56 3.29 -52.44 -26.05
C SER A 56 1.84 -51.96 -26.15
N MET A 57 1.14 -52.40 -27.20
CA MET A 57 -0.28 -52.06 -27.42
C MET A 57 -1.18 -52.49 -26.26
N SER A 58 -0.91 -53.65 -25.66
CA SER A 58 -1.72 -54.17 -24.55
C SER A 58 -1.58 -53.31 -23.29
N GLU A 59 -0.37 -52.86 -22.97
CA GLU A 59 -0.13 -51.99 -21.82
C GLU A 59 -0.77 -50.60 -22.03
N VAL A 60 -0.75 -50.08 -23.26
CA VAL A 60 -1.41 -48.80 -23.59
C VAL A 60 -2.93 -48.91 -23.39
N GLN A 61 -3.56 -50.00 -23.83
CA GLN A 61 -5.00 -50.22 -23.64
C GLN A 61 -5.39 -50.34 -22.16
N GLU A 62 -4.54 -50.99 -21.37
CA GLU A 62 -4.73 -51.10 -19.92
C GLU A 62 -4.59 -49.74 -19.23
N LEU A 63 -3.55 -48.97 -19.57
CA LEU A 63 -3.33 -47.62 -19.05
C LEU A 63 -4.51 -46.70 -19.37
N CYS A 64 -5.05 -46.73 -20.59
CA CYS A 64 -6.23 -45.94 -20.96
C CYS A 64 -7.46 -46.28 -20.11
N ARG A 65 -7.71 -47.57 -19.83
CA ARG A 65 -8.81 -48.00 -18.96
C ARG A 65 -8.62 -47.52 -17.52
N GLN A 66 -7.40 -47.61 -17.00
CA GLN A 66 -7.08 -47.12 -15.66
C GLN A 66 -7.21 -45.60 -15.54
N LEU A 67 -6.75 -44.84 -16.54
CA LEU A 67 -6.88 -43.39 -16.55
C LEU A 67 -8.34 -42.95 -16.62
N HIS A 68 -9.17 -43.60 -17.43
CA HIS A 68 -10.60 -43.29 -17.49
C HIS A 68 -11.28 -43.48 -16.13
N ALA A 69 -11.05 -44.62 -15.46
CA ALA A 69 -11.62 -44.86 -14.13
C ALA A 69 -11.14 -43.84 -13.08
N LYS A 70 -9.87 -43.41 -13.17
CA LYS A 70 -9.33 -42.36 -12.29
C LYS A 70 -9.95 -40.99 -12.56
N ILE A 71 -10.23 -40.65 -13.82
CA ILE A 71 -10.90 -39.40 -14.18
C ILE A 71 -12.30 -39.39 -13.57
N ASP A 72 -13.07 -40.46 -13.73
CA ASP A 72 -14.42 -40.56 -13.18
C ASP A 72 -14.43 -40.32 -11.66
N ALA A 73 -13.52 -40.97 -10.92
CA ALA A 73 -13.39 -40.79 -9.47
C ALA A 73 -12.93 -39.36 -9.08
N ALA A 74 -11.95 -38.79 -9.81
CA ALA A 74 -11.45 -37.45 -9.54
C ALA A 74 -12.50 -36.37 -9.81
N GLU A 75 -13.37 -36.57 -10.82
CA GLU A 75 -14.47 -35.67 -11.12
C GLU A 75 -15.54 -35.70 -10.02
N GLU A 76 -15.85 -36.87 -9.47
CA GLU A 76 -16.75 -37.01 -8.31
C GLU A 76 -16.19 -36.27 -7.08
N GLU A 77 -14.92 -36.51 -6.75
CA GLU A 77 -14.26 -35.83 -5.62
C GLU A 77 -14.22 -34.30 -5.80
N LYS A 78 -13.93 -33.84 -7.03
CA LYS A 78 -13.98 -32.42 -7.39
C LYS A 78 -15.37 -31.85 -7.18
N TYR A 79 -16.41 -32.54 -7.65
CA TYR A 79 -17.79 -32.10 -7.50
C TYR A 79 -18.16 -31.93 -6.02
N ASP A 80 -17.83 -32.91 -5.18
CA ASP A 80 -18.08 -32.83 -3.74
C ASP A 80 -17.30 -31.70 -3.05
N MET A 81 -16.06 -31.44 -3.47
CA MET A 81 -15.30 -30.28 -2.99
C MET A 81 -15.96 -28.97 -3.42
N GLU A 82 -16.37 -28.85 -4.68
CA GLU A 82 -17.00 -27.65 -5.22
C GLU A 82 -18.30 -27.32 -4.48
N ILE A 83 -19.16 -28.33 -4.24
CA ILE A 83 -20.40 -28.15 -3.47
C ILE A 83 -20.11 -27.69 -2.03
N ARG A 84 -19.06 -28.23 -1.37
CA ARG A 84 -18.65 -27.78 -0.03
C ARG A 84 -18.19 -26.32 -0.02
N VAL A 85 -17.39 -25.92 -1.00
CA VAL A 85 -16.93 -24.53 -1.17
C VAL A 85 -18.11 -23.60 -1.45
N GLN A 86 -19.04 -24.00 -2.31
CA GLN A 86 -20.24 -23.22 -2.62
C GLN A 86 -21.12 -22.99 -1.38
N LYS A 87 -21.36 -24.03 -0.58
CA LYS A 87 -22.11 -23.91 0.69
C LYS A 87 -21.41 -22.95 1.65
N SER A 88 -20.11 -23.12 1.86
CA SER A 88 -19.31 -22.26 2.75
C SER A 88 -19.30 -20.80 2.27
N THR A 89 -19.19 -20.59 0.96
CA THR A 89 -19.23 -19.25 0.34
C THR A 89 -20.59 -18.59 0.57
N LYS A 90 -21.68 -19.33 0.36
CA LYS A 90 -23.04 -18.84 0.60
C LYS A 90 -23.27 -18.48 2.07
N GLU A 91 -22.79 -19.31 3.00
CA GLU A 91 -22.87 -19.01 4.43
C GLU A 91 -22.10 -17.73 4.78
N LEU A 92 -20.91 -17.52 4.21
CA LEU A 92 -20.13 -16.29 4.38
C LEU A 92 -20.85 -15.06 3.79
N GLU A 93 -21.49 -15.20 2.63
CA GLU A 93 -22.30 -14.13 2.01
C GLU A 93 -23.48 -13.75 2.91
N ASP A 94 -24.24 -14.73 3.40
CA ASP A 94 -25.36 -14.52 4.30
C ASP A 94 -24.90 -13.84 5.62
N MET A 95 -23.76 -14.25 6.15
CA MET A 95 -23.17 -13.64 7.35
C MET A 95 -22.68 -12.21 7.09
N ASN A 96 -22.04 -11.95 5.95
CA ASN A 96 -21.61 -10.60 5.55
C ASN A 96 -22.80 -9.66 5.36
N GLN A 97 -23.91 -10.15 4.81
CA GLN A 97 -25.14 -9.38 4.69
C GLN A 97 -25.69 -9.02 6.07
N LYS A 98 -25.79 -9.98 7.00
CA LYS A 98 -26.22 -9.73 8.39
C LYS A 98 -25.32 -8.72 9.09
N LEU A 99 -23.99 -8.84 8.93
CA LEU A 99 -23.03 -7.86 9.49
C LEU A 99 -23.26 -6.46 8.92
N SER A 100 -23.57 -6.35 7.63
CA SER A 100 -23.86 -5.08 6.97
C SER A 100 -25.16 -4.45 7.49
N ASP A 101 -26.20 -5.25 7.71
CA ASP A 101 -27.47 -4.79 8.26
C ASP A 101 -27.31 -4.31 9.71
N LEU A 102 -26.48 -5.01 10.51
CA LEU A 102 -26.18 -4.64 11.90
C LEU A 102 -25.28 -3.40 12.04
N ARG A 103 -24.27 -3.24 11.18
CA ARG A 103 -23.39 -2.06 11.18
C ARG A 103 -24.12 -0.77 10.78
N GLY A 104 -25.28 -0.88 10.13
CA GLY A 104 -26.01 0.24 9.56
C GLY A 104 -25.30 0.83 8.33
N LYS A 105 -26.05 1.53 7.47
CA LYS A 105 -25.58 2.08 6.17
C LYS A 105 -24.61 3.27 6.28
N SER A 106 -23.84 3.42 7.37
CA SER A 106 -22.99 4.60 7.64
C SER A 106 -21.81 4.73 6.68
N SER A 107 -21.41 3.64 6.03
CA SER A 107 -20.66 3.63 4.79
C SER A 107 -21.50 2.92 3.73
N GLY A 108 -22.23 3.68 2.91
CA GLY A 108 -22.84 3.12 1.70
C GLY A 108 -21.80 2.36 0.87
N PRO A 109 -22.21 1.42 0.00
CA PRO A 109 -21.26 0.71 -0.86
C PRO A 109 -20.47 1.75 -1.65
N THR A 110 -19.21 1.99 -1.27
CA THR A 110 -18.26 2.67 -2.14
C THR A 110 -18.15 1.76 -3.34
N ALA A 111 -18.65 2.22 -4.50
CA ALA A 111 -18.53 1.46 -5.74
C ALA A 111 -17.09 0.96 -5.85
N THR A 112 -16.88 -0.35 -5.75
CA THR A 112 -15.59 -0.95 -6.04
C THR A 112 -15.29 -0.56 -7.48
N ARG A 113 -14.33 0.35 -7.65
CA ARG A 113 -14.01 0.92 -8.94
C ARG A 113 -13.50 -0.22 -9.81
N ARG A 114 -14.36 -0.75 -10.69
CA ARG A 114 -14.11 -1.95 -11.50
C ARG A 114 -12.79 -1.90 -12.29
N MET A 115 -12.27 -0.70 -12.51
CA MET A 115 -10.94 -0.43 -13.06
C MET A 115 -10.38 0.82 -12.36
N SER A 116 -9.15 0.77 -11.86
CA SER A 116 -8.45 2.01 -11.47
C SER A 116 -8.18 2.84 -12.73
N ALA A 117 -8.16 4.17 -12.58
CA ALA A 117 -7.81 5.04 -13.71
C ALA A 117 -6.43 4.68 -14.29
N ASP A 118 -5.50 4.27 -13.42
CA ASP A 118 -4.17 3.83 -13.80
C ASP A 118 -4.19 2.56 -14.66
N ALA A 119 -4.98 1.55 -14.26
CA ALA A 119 -5.15 0.32 -15.04
C ALA A 119 -5.74 0.58 -16.43
N MET A 120 -6.75 1.45 -16.52
CA MET A 120 -7.36 1.83 -17.78
C MET A 120 -6.40 2.63 -18.67
N LEU A 121 -5.68 3.62 -18.11
CA LEU A 121 -4.74 4.44 -18.86
C LEU A 121 -3.52 3.64 -19.33
N LYS A 122 -3.02 2.72 -18.50
CA LYS A 122 -1.95 1.80 -18.89
C LYS A 122 -2.38 0.85 -20.01
N ALA A 123 -3.63 0.38 -20.01
CA ALA A 123 -4.17 -0.45 -21.08
C ALA A 123 -4.35 0.32 -22.40
N LEU A 124 -4.82 1.57 -22.34
CA LEU A 124 -5.07 2.40 -23.53
C LEU A 124 -3.82 3.05 -24.12
N LEU A 125 -2.86 3.45 -23.28
CA LEU A 125 -1.69 4.23 -23.68
C LEU A 125 -0.37 3.45 -23.57
N GLY A 126 -0.41 2.22 -23.05
CA GLY A 126 0.75 1.35 -22.93
C GLY A 126 1.92 2.00 -22.18
N SER A 127 3.11 1.93 -22.77
CA SER A 127 4.35 2.48 -22.20
C SER A 127 4.38 4.01 -22.06
N LYS A 128 3.39 4.72 -22.64
CA LYS A 128 3.30 6.19 -22.58
C LYS A 128 2.74 6.68 -21.24
N HIS A 129 1.95 5.86 -20.55
CA HIS A 129 1.44 6.17 -19.22
C HIS A 129 2.48 5.79 -18.15
N LYS A 130 3.26 6.77 -17.70
CA LYS A 130 4.30 6.61 -16.65
C LYS A 130 3.92 7.29 -15.33
N VAL A 131 2.74 7.90 -15.25
CA VAL A 131 2.32 8.73 -14.12
C VAL A 131 1.60 7.86 -13.09
N CYS A 132 2.20 7.71 -11.92
CA CYS A 132 1.54 7.12 -10.77
C CYS A 132 0.48 8.11 -10.23
N MET A 133 -0.78 7.68 -10.17
CA MET A 133 -1.89 8.50 -9.65
C MET A 133 -1.93 8.57 -8.12
N ASP A 134 -0.87 8.17 -7.43
CA ASP A 134 -0.76 8.29 -5.98
C ASP A 134 -0.75 9.75 -5.56
N LEU A 135 -1.39 10.03 -4.42
CA LEU A 135 -1.52 11.38 -3.85
C LEU A 135 -0.17 12.11 -3.75
N ARG A 136 0.91 11.35 -3.56
CA ARG A 136 2.26 11.86 -3.42
C ARG A 136 2.88 12.36 -4.73
N ALA A 137 2.51 11.79 -5.88
CA ALA A 137 3.16 12.08 -7.15
C ALA A 137 2.85 13.48 -7.71
N ASN A 138 1.73 14.09 -7.29
CA ASN A 138 1.30 15.43 -7.72
C ASN A 138 1.75 16.57 -6.80
N LEU A 139 2.39 16.26 -5.66
CA LEU A 139 2.87 17.28 -4.74
C LEU A 139 4.23 17.81 -5.19
N LYS A 140 4.38 19.14 -5.30
CA LYS A 140 5.67 19.77 -5.58
C LYS A 140 6.67 19.38 -4.50
N GLN A 141 7.80 18.80 -4.90
CA GLN A 141 8.94 18.62 -4.01
C GLN A 141 9.47 20.00 -3.65
N VAL A 142 9.08 20.52 -2.49
CA VAL A 142 9.73 21.70 -1.92
C VAL A 142 11.14 21.25 -1.53
N LYS A 143 12.10 21.43 -2.44
CA LYS A 143 13.51 21.44 -2.05
C LYS A 143 13.65 22.56 -1.03
N LYS A 144 14.01 22.19 0.19
CA LYS A 144 14.27 23.14 1.29
C LYS A 144 15.29 24.22 0.91
N GLU A 145 16.05 23.96 -0.16
CA GLU A 145 17.08 24.82 -0.73
C GLU A 145 16.54 26.03 -1.53
N ASP A 146 15.34 25.95 -2.13
CA ASP A 146 14.82 27.05 -2.97
C ASP A 146 14.00 28.08 -2.18
N THR A 147 13.44 27.70 -1.03
CA THR A 147 12.73 28.64 -0.14
C THR A 147 13.68 29.63 0.54
N GLU A 148 14.98 29.33 0.58
CA GLU A 148 16.01 30.20 1.17
C GLU A 148 16.57 31.22 0.16
N LYS A 149 16.47 30.97 -1.15
CA LYS A 149 17.04 31.85 -2.18
C LYS A 149 16.06 32.90 -2.73
N GLU A 150 14.76 32.66 -2.66
CA GLU A 150 13.73 33.61 -3.09
C GLU A 150 13.16 34.46 -1.93
N ARG A 151 13.65 34.25 -0.70
CA ARG A 151 13.45 35.22 0.39
C ARG A 151 14.67 36.12 0.45
N ASP A 152 14.47 37.39 0.12
CA ASP A 152 15.44 38.43 0.38
C ASP A 152 15.96 38.29 1.83
N PRO A 153 17.29 38.15 2.06
CA PRO A 153 17.86 38.00 3.41
C PRO A 153 17.44 39.13 4.37
N ARG A 154 16.93 40.25 3.84
CA ARG A 154 16.37 41.37 4.61
C ARG A 154 15.05 41.04 5.32
N ASP A 155 14.28 40.06 4.85
CA ASP A 155 12.96 39.72 5.40
C ASP A 155 12.98 38.64 6.49
N VAL A 156 14.15 38.08 6.80
CA VAL A 156 14.34 37.10 7.89
C VAL A 156 15.47 37.57 8.83
N GLY A 157 15.59 38.88 9.03
CA GLY A 157 16.46 39.48 10.03
C GLY A 157 15.73 39.60 11.37
N ASP A 158 16.26 38.91 12.39
CA ASP A 158 15.88 38.91 13.80
C ASP A 158 14.93 40.05 14.23
N TRP A 159 13.67 39.71 14.54
CA TRP A 159 12.65 40.67 14.99
C TRP A 159 13.11 41.52 16.19
N ARG A 160 14.06 41.02 17.01
CA ARG A 160 14.66 41.80 18.10
C ARG A 160 15.36 43.07 17.62
N LYS A 161 16.09 43.00 16.49
CA LYS A 161 16.87 44.13 15.96
C LYS A 161 15.98 45.26 15.46
N ASN A 162 14.85 44.93 14.83
CA ASN A 162 13.90 45.92 14.31
C ASN A 162 13.18 46.71 15.42
N ILE A 163 12.94 46.07 16.58
CA ILE A 163 12.34 46.74 17.75
C ILE A 163 13.35 47.62 18.47
N GLU A 164 14.59 47.16 18.64
CA GLU A 164 15.64 47.92 19.34
C GLU A 164 16.02 49.20 18.58
N GLU A 165 16.05 49.16 17.23
CA GLU A 165 16.28 50.32 16.38
C GLU A 165 15.15 51.37 16.46
N LYS A 166 13.91 50.94 16.74
CA LYS A 166 12.75 51.84 16.92
C LYS A 166 12.56 52.33 18.36
N SER A 167 13.19 51.67 19.34
CA SER A 167 13.13 52.06 20.76
C SER A 167 14.08 53.21 21.12
N GLY A 168 14.97 53.62 20.21
CA GLY A 168 16.05 54.59 20.47
C GLY A 168 15.71 56.07 20.33
N MET A 169 14.47 56.45 19.98
CA MET A 169 14.06 57.86 19.85
C MET A 169 13.32 58.37 21.10
N GLU A 170 13.97 58.27 22.27
CA GLU A 170 13.55 58.99 23.47
C GLU A 170 14.46 60.22 23.69
N GLY A 171 14.16 61.28 22.94
CA GLY A 171 14.88 62.55 22.97
C GLY A 171 13.93 63.74 22.82
N ARG A 172 13.36 64.18 23.95
CA ARG A 172 12.72 65.48 24.24
C ARG A 172 11.86 66.12 23.12
N LYS A 173 10.58 65.74 23.04
CA LYS A 173 9.55 66.60 22.41
C LYS A 173 9.25 67.78 23.34
N LYS A 174 9.72 68.96 22.94
CA LYS A 174 9.47 70.27 23.56
C LYS A 174 7.98 70.60 23.41
N MET A 175 7.21 70.51 24.49
CA MET A 175 5.86 71.07 24.57
C MET A 175 6.03 72.57 24.85
N PHE A 176 5.49 73.43 23.98
CA PHE A 176 5.25 74.83 24.33
C PHE A 176 3.82 74.93 24.86
N GLU A 177 3.67 75.61 25.99
CA GLU A 177 2.40 75.91 26.64
C GLU A 177 1.60 76.98 25.85
N THR A 178 0.28 76.86 26.00
CA THR A 178 -0.82 77.74 25.60
C THR A 178 -0.61 79.23 25.87
N GLU A 179 -1.06 80.14 24.99
CA GLU A 179 -2.31 80.94 25.12
C GLU A 179 -2.41 82.06 24.05
N SER A 180 -3.67 82.47 23.78
CA SER A 180 -4.20 83.53 22.88
C SER A 180 -4.48 83.17 21.42
#